data_AF-A0A3R6CR69-F1
#
_entry.id   AF-A0A3R6CR69-F1
#
_cell.length_a   1.000
_cell.length_b   1.000
_cell.length_c   1.000
_cell.angle_alpha   90.00
_cell.angle_beta   90.00
_cell.angle_gamma   90.00
#
_symmetry.space_group_name_H-M   'P 1'
#
loop_
_entity.id
_entity.type
_entity.pdbx_description
1 polymer ?
#
loop_
_entity_poly.entity_id
_entity_poly.type
_entity_poly.pdbx_seq_one_letter_code
_entity_poly.pdbx_strand_id
1 'polypeptide(L)'
;DVTVYSNIINGKGCYNYIVYDFMKESPDCYIYRVSSLAIVDDVVTETKLAIEYETYEGPDYEATISYEDYNGTELTEDEYRTYAARYYEAQQASEHRAHFKWIDVSDIVDVSDSEAAQILMESYDAYSFH
;
A
#
# COMPACT_ATOMS: atom_id res chain seq x y z
N ASP A 1 7.90 7.68 3.52
CA ASP A 1 7.94 6.48 4.37
C ASP A 1 6.68 5.66 4.19
N VAL A 2 6.80 4.35 4.29
CA VAL A 2 5.72 3.37 4.19
C VAL A 2 5.50 2.78 5.58
N THR A 3 4.24 2.69 6.01
CA THR A 3 3.90 1.97 7.25
C THR A 3 4.02 0.47 7.00
N VAL A 4 4.69 -0.24 7.90
CA VAL A 4 4.86 -1.70 7.80
C VAL A 4 4.45 -2.36 9.11
N TYR A 5 3.64 -3.40 9.02
CA TYR A 5 3.28 -4.22 10.18
C TYR A 5 4.03 -5.55 10.13
N SER A 6 4.75 -5.89 11.20
CA SER A 6 5.42 -7.18 11.32
C SER A 6 4.65 -8.13 12.22
N ASN A 7 4.37 -9.35 11.76
CA ASN A 7 3.77 -10.41 12.56
C ASN A 7 4.45 -11.76 12.28
N ILE A 8 4.13 -12.78 13.08
CA ILE A 8 4.59 -14.15 12.87
C ILE A 8 3.42 -14.96 12.28
N ILE A 9 3.59 -15.42 11.05
CA ILE A 9 2.60 -16.25 10.34
C ILE A 9 3.26 -17.62 10.11
N ASN A 10 2.65 -18.68 10.62
CA ASN A 10 3.15 -20.06 10.50
C ASN A 10 4.63 -20.22 10.94
N GLY A 11 5.05 -19.48 11.95
CA GLY A 11 6.42 -19.51 12.48
C GLY A 11 7.46 -18.73 11.66
N LYS A 12 7.05 -18.07 10.56
CA LYS A 12 7.90 -17.16 9.78
C LYS A 12 7.52 -15.71 10.08
N GLY A 13 8.53 -14.84 10.20
CA GLY A 13 8.30 -13.40 10.25
C GLY A 13 7.74 -12.92 8.90
N CYS A 14 6.71 -12.09 8.94
CA CYS A 14 6.08 -11.50 7.77
C CYS A 14 6.03 -9.98 7.94
N TYR A 15 6.38 -9.26 6.86
CA TYR A 15 6.32 -7.80 6.79
C TYR A 15 5.20 -7.40 5.84
N ASN A 16 4.26 -6.61 6.35
CA ASN A 16 3.04 -6.22 5.69
C ASN A 16 3.09 -4.72 5.38
N TYR A 17 3.43 -4.38 4.15
CA TYR A 17 3.59 -3.00 3.68
C TYR A 17 2.23 -2.41 3.32
N ILE A 18 1.84 -1.31 3.96
CA ILE A 18 0.56 -0.66 3.67
C ILE A 18 0.70 0.28 2.47
N VAL A 19 -0.13 0.05 1.46
CA VAL A 19 -0.14 0.79 0.21
C VAL A 19 -1.50 1.44 0.00
N TYR A 20 -1.46 2.67 -0.51
CA TYR A 20 -2.63 3.48 -0.83
C TYR A 20 -2.62 3.74 -2.33
N ASP A 21 -3.63 3.23 -3.03
CA ASP A 21 -3.75 3.37 -4.48
C ASP A 21 -4.90 4.29 -4.83
N PHE A 22 -4.65 5.26 -5.71
CA PHE A 22 -5.69 6.08 -6.33
C PHE A 22 -5.95 5.58 -7.75
N MET A 23 -7.18 5.20 -8.05
CA MET A 23 -7.55 4.63 -9.35
C MET A 23 -8.87 5.22 -9.85
N LYS A 24 -9.00 5.34 -11.18
CA LYS A 24 -10.28 5.61 -11.82
C LYS A 24 -10.99 4.29 -12.09
N GLU A 25 -12.10 4.04 -11.40
CA GLU A 25 -12.86 2.79 -11.56
C GLU A 25 -13.83 2.88 -12.73
N SER A 26 -14.49 4.03 -12.90
CA SER A 26 -15.45 4.29 -13.97
C SER A 26 -15.38 5.77 -14.40
N PRO A 27 -16.09 6.20 -15.47
CA PRO A 27 -16.09 7.60 -15.89
C PRO A 27 -16.35 8.60 -14.76
N ASP A 28 -17.22 8.23 -13.83
CA ASP A 28 -17.78 9.08 -12.77
C ASP A 28 -17.39 8.59 -11.37
N CYS A 29 -16.47 7.64 -11.25
CA CYS A 29 -16.03 7.09 -9.97
C CYS A 29 -14.51 6.95 -9.90
N TYR A 30 -13.96 7.49 -8.82
CA TYR A 30 -12.59 7.25 -8.38
C TYR A 30 -12.59 6.47 -7.07
N ILE A 31 -11.56 5.65 -6.89
CA ILE A 31 -11.37 4.87 -5.67
C ILE A 31 -10.02 5.16 -5.05
N TYR A 32 -10.00 5.26 -3.73
CA TYR A 32 -8.79 5.27 -2.92
C TYR A 32 -8.78 3.96 -2.12
N ARG A 33 -7.88 3.05 -2.48
CA ARG A 33 -7.82 1.71 -1.93
C ARG A 33 -6.66 1.56 -0.96
N VAL A 34 -6.93 0.99 0.19
CA VAL A 34 -5.92 0.55 1.16
C VAL A 34 -5.68 -0.94 0.98
N SER A 35 -4.45 -1.31 0.68
CA SER A 35 -4.01 -2.71 0.57
C SER A 35 -2.79 -2.96 1.44
N SER A 36 -2.59 -4.22 1.81
CA SER A 36 -1.36 -4.69 2.39
C SER A 36 -0.64 -5.65 1.46
N LEU A 37 0.63 -5.37 1.20
CA LEU A 37 1.50 -6.22 0.41
C LEU A 37 2.48 -6.95 1.33
N ALA A 38 2.64 -8.24 1.11
CA ALA A 38 3.63 -9.07 1.79
C ALA A 38 4.37 -9.92 0.77
N ILE A 39 5.63 -10.26 1.07
CA ILE A 39 6.40 -11.22 0.27
C ILE A 39 6.33 -12.57 0.98
N VAL A 40 5.75 -13.56 0.30
CA VAL A 40 5.64 -14.93 0.79
C VAL A 40 6.23 -15.87 -0.26
N ASP A 41 7.29 -16.58 0.11
CA ASP A 41 8.03 -17.50 -0.76
C ASP A 41 8.39 -16.86 -2.13
N ASP A 42 9.05 -15.70 -2.07
CA ASP A 42 9.49 -14.87 -3.21
C ASP A 42 8.38 -14.31 -4.12
N VAL A 43 7.12 -14.41 -3.69
CA VAL A 43 5.96 -13.87 -4.41
C VAL A 43 5.33 -12.73 -3.61
N VAL A 44 5.00 -11.64 -4.30
CA VAL A 44 4.20 -10.55 -3.71
C VAL A 44 2.74 -10.99 -3.62
N THR A 45 2.22 -11.02 -2.41
CA THR A 45 0.81 -11.29 -2.10
C THR A 45 0.13 -10.02 -1.64
N GLU A 46 -1.12 -9.81 -2.09
CA GLU A 46 -1.96 -8.67 -1.72
C GLU A 46 -3.10 -9.12 -0.80
N THR A 47 -3.28 -8.41 0.32
CA THR A 47 -4.49 -8.43 1.14
C THR A 47 -5.18 -7.08 1.00
N LYS A 48 -6.36 -7.06 0.41
CA LYS A 48 -7.14 -5.82 0.27
C LYS A 48 -7.87 -5.54 1.59
N LEU A 49 -7.86 -4.29 2.03
CA LEU A 49 -8.32 -3.92 3.38
C LEU A 49 -9.60 -3.08 3.33
N ALA A 50 -9.53 -1.90 2.72
CA ALA A 50 -10.64 -0.95 2.67
C ALA A 50 -10.59 -0.08 1.40
N ILE A 51 -11.73 0.49 1.04
CA ILE A 51 -11.91 1.32 -0.15
C ILE A 51 -12.73 2.56 0.23
N GLU A 52 -12.29 3.71 -0.23
CA GLU A 52 -13.07 4.93 -0.34
C GLU A 52 -13.52 5.09 -1.80
N TYR A 53 -14.80 5.36 -2.01
CA TYR A 53 -15.34 5.71 -3.31
C TYR A 53 -15.65 7.20 -3.34
N GLU A 54 -15.22 7.85 -4.40
CA GLU A 54 -15.55 9.22 -4.74
C GLU A 54 -16.37 9.18 -6.04
N THR A 55 -17.69 9.36 -5.91
CA THR A 55 -18.65 9.23 -7.02
C THR A 55 -19.24 10.59 -7.39
N TYR A 56 -19.34 10.84 -8.69
CA TYR A 56 -19.82 12.08 -9.27
C TYR A 56 -21.15 11.83 -9.97
N GLU A 57 -22.19 11.58 -9.18
CA GLU A 57 -23.53 11.28 -9.69
C GLU A 57 -24.48 12.45 -9.40
N GLY A 58 -25.01 13.10 -10.44
CA GLY A 58 -25.99 14.16 -10.27
C GLY A 58 -25.93 15.25 -11.33
N PRO A 59 -26.96 16.11 -11.41
CA PRO A 59 -26.98 17.22 -12.35
C PRO A 59 -25.96 18.33 -12.01
N ASP A 60 -25.52 18.40 -10.75
CA ASP A 60 -24.55 19.34 -10.21
C ASP A 60 -23.12 18.78 -10.18
N TYR A 61 -22.92 17.47 -10.43
CA TYR A 61 -21.62 16.79 -10.40
C TYR A 61 -20.86 17.01 -9.08
N GLU A 62 -21.57 17.08 -7.95
CA GLU A 62 -20.95 17.12 -6.63
C GLU A 62 -20.45 15.73 -6.23
N ALA A 63 -19.31 15.68 -5.55
CA ALA A 63 -18.71 14.43 -5.11
C ALA A 63 -19.48 13.83 -3.92
N THR A 64 -19.89 12.58 -4.03
CA THR A 64 -20.40 11.75 -2.94
C THR A 64 -19.30 10.78 -2.52
N ILE A 65 -18.91 10.85 -1.25
CA ILE A 65 -17.85 10.00 -0.67
C ILE A 65 -18.48 8.92 0.20
N SER A 66 -18.10 7.67 -0.02
CA SER A 66 -18.46 6.53 0.83
C SER A 66 -17.25 5.65 1.11
N TYR A 67 -17.32 4.86 2.16
CA TYR A 67 -16.21 4.01 2.61
C TYR A 67 -16.72 2.60 2.92
N GLU A 68 -15.96 1.59 2.55
CA GLU A 68 -16.26 0.20 2.92
C GLU A 68 -14.99 -0.61 3.18
N ASP A 69 -15.14 -1.67 3.96
CA ASP A 69 -14.12 -2.71 4.02
C ASP A 69 -14.16 -3.59 2.77
N TYR A 70 -13.13 -4.41 2.57
CA TYR A 70 -13.07 -5.25 1.37
C TYR A 70 -14.17 -6.34 1.29
N ASN A 71 -14.96 -6.53 2.35
CA ASN A 71 -16.10 -7.43 2.34
C ASN A 71 -17.43 -6.70 2.02
N GLY A 72 -17.38 -5.39 1.75
CA GLY A 72 -18.56 -4.56 1.46
C GLY A 72 -19.28 -4.05 2.71
N THR A 73 -18.63 -4.10 3.89
CA THR A 73 -19.18 -3.51 5.12
C THR A 73 -18.92 -2.02 5.11
N GLU A 74 -19.97 -1.21 5.20
CA GLU A 74 -19.86 0.24 5.28
C GLU A 74 -19.01 0.67 6.48
N LEU A 75 -18.13 1.65 6.24
CA LEU A 75 -17.25 2.25 7.23
C LEU A 75 -17.56 3.72 7.36
N THR A 76 -17.30 4.28 8.54
CA THR A 76 -17.13 5.73 8.66
C THR A 76 -15.76 6.16 8.14
N GLU A 77 -15.59 7.45 7.82
CA GLU A 77 -14.30 8.00 7.37
C GLU A 77 -13.16 7.70 8.35
N ASP A 78 -13.40 7.87 9.65
CA ASP A 78 -12.41 7.59 10.69
C ASP A 78 -12.02 6.11 10.73
N GLU A 79 -12.98 5.21 10.52
CA GLU A 79 -12.73 3.78 10.47
C GLU A 79 -11.93 3.37 9.25
N TYR A 80 -12.22 3.97 8.08
CA TYR A 80 -11.41 3.79 6.88
C TYR A 80 -9.97 4.27 7.07
N ARG A 81 -9.78 5.50 7.57
CA ARG A 81 -8.45 6.10 7.81
C ARG A 81 -7.60 5.27 8.79
N THR A 82 -8.23 4.59 9.74
CA THR A 82 -7.56 3.77 10.76
C THR A 82 -7.64 2.26 10.51
N TYR A 83 -8.23 1.83 9.38
CA TYR A 83 -8.57 0.43 9.15
C TYR A 83 -7.35 -0.48 9.20
N ALA A 84 -6.28 -0.13 8.49
CA ALA A 84 -5.06 -0.93 8.44
C ALA A 84 -4.42 -1.10 9.83
N ALA A 85 -4.36 -0.03 10.63
CA ALA A 85 -3.85 -0.08 11.99
C ALA A 85 -4.69 -1.04 12.84
N ARG A 86 -6.02 -0.88 12.87
CA ARG A 86 -6.94 -1.76 13.62
C ARG A 86 -6.82 -3.22 13.19
N TYR A 87 -6.72 -3.47 11.88
CA TYR A 87 -6.59 -4.81 11.30
C TYR A 87 -5.33 -5.53 11.81
N TYR A 88 -4.20 -4.83 11.89
CA TYR A 88 -2.92 -5.40 12.32
C TYR A 88 -2.71 -5.39 13.84
N GLU A 89 -3.25 -4.40 14.55
CA GLU A 89 -3.30 -4.38 16.02
C GLU A 89 -4.08 -5.59 16.57
N ALA A 90 -5.22 -5.93 15.94
CA ALA A 90 -6.00 -7.12 16.30
C ALA A 90 -5.21 -8.44 16.13
N GLN A 91 -4.18 -8.44 15.28
CA GLN A 91 -3.28 -9.57 15.05
C GLN A 91 -2.00 -9.50 15.90
N GLN A 92 -1.90 -8.53 16.82
CA GLN A 92 -0.72 -8.30 17.65
C GLN A 92 0.54 -8.04 16.82
N ALA A 93 0.39 -7.43 15.64
CA ALA A 93 1.52 -7.02 14.83
C ALA A 93 2.21 -5.80 15.45
N SER A 94 3.52 -5.67 15.20
CA SER A 94 4.28 -4.47 15.56
C SER A 94 4.33 -3.51 14.38
N GLU A 95 4.07 -2.22 14.61
CA GLU A 95 4.21 -1.16 13.60
C GLU A 95 5.67 -0.73 13.46
N HIS A 96 6.10 -0.51 12.22
CA HIS A 96 7.40 -0.01 11.81
C HIS A 96 7.26 1.01 10.69
N ARG A 97 8.33 1.75 10.41
CA ARG A 97 8.45 2.66 9.27
C ARG A 97 9.56 2.21 8.34
N ALA A 98 9.21 1.95 7.09
CA ALA A 98 10.16 1.67 6.02
C ALA A 98 10.39 2.92 5.17
N HIS A 99 11.64 3.24 4.89
CA HIS A 99 12.04 4.24 3.91
C HIS A 99 12.57 3.56 2.66
N PHE A 100 11.99 3.90 1.51
CA PHE A 100 12.45 3.44 0.21
C PHE A 100 13.06 4.60 -0.55
N LYS A 101 14.23 4.38 -1.14
CA LYS A 101 14.77 5.26 -2.17
C LYS A 101 14.22 4.82 -3.51
N TRP A 102 13.64 5.77 -4.24
CA TRP A 102 13.17 5.56 -5.60
C TRP A 102 14.28 5.95 -6.57
N ILE A 103 14.45 5.14 -7.62
CA ILE A 103 15.28 5.46 -8.78
C ILE A 103 14.36 5.54 -9.99
N ASP A 104 14.58 6.51 -10.88
CA ASP A 104 13.88 6.51 -12.15
C ASP A 104 14.46 5.40 -13.03
N VAL A 105 13.60 4.59 -13.66
CA VAL A 105 14.07 3.56 -14.58
C VAL A 105 14.91 4.18 -15.69
N SER A 106 14.65 5.42 -16.12
CA SER A 106 15.46 6.10 -17.13
C SER A 106 16.93 6.26 -16.72
N ASP A 107 17.22 6.31 -15.42
CA ASP A 107 18.58 6.46 -14.90
C ASP A 107 19.43 5.20 -15.11
N ILE A 108 18.81 4.07 -15.48
CA ILE A 108 19.50 2.78 -15.70
C ILE A 108 19.36 2.23 -17.13
N VAL A 109 18.61 2.87 -18.03
CA VAL A 109 18.35 2.34 -19.38
C VAL A 109 19.59 2.37 -20.29
N ASP A 110 20.42 3.41 -20.17
CA ASP A 110 21.55 3.66 -21.09
C ASP A 110 22.93 3.45 -20.45
N VAL A 111 22.97 2.86 -19.25
CA VAL A 111 24.22 2.55 -18.53
C VAL A 111 24.65 1.10 -18.77
N SER A 112 25.89 0.77 -18.42
CA SER A 112 26.35 -0.63 -18.45
C SER A 112 25.67 -1.48 -17.39
N ASP A 113 25.57 -2.80 -17.59
CA ASP A 113 25.04 -3.74 -16.58
C ASP A 113 25.71 -3.59 -15.21
N SER A 114 27.04 -3.36 -15.19
CA SER A 114 27.79 -3.13 -13.94
C SER A 114 27.39 -1.85 -13.23
N GLU A 115 27.09 -0.81 -13.98
CA GLU A 115 26.70 0.50 -13.46
C GLU A 115 25.24 0.48 -13.00
N ALA A 116 24.34 -0.16 -13.77
CA ALA A 116 22.96 -0.42 -13.34
C ALA A 116 22.93 -1.22 -12.03
N ALA A 117 23.74 -2.28 -11.92
CA ALA A 117 23.84 -3.08 -10.69
C ALA A 117 24.32 -2.24 -9.49
N GLN A 118 25.29 -1.35 -9.69
CA GLN A 118 25.76 -0.45 -8.63
C GLN A 118 24.66 0.53 -8.21
N ILE A 119 23.98 1.18 -9.16
CA ILE A 119 22.89 2.14 -8.88
C ILE A 119 21.77 1.45 -8.08
N LEU A 120 21.36 0.25 -8.49
CA LEU A 120 20.36 -0.55 -7.78
C LEU A 120 20.82 -0.92 -6.36
N MET A 121 22.09 -1.31 -6.20
CA MET A 121 22.67 -1.63 -4.89
C MET A 121 22.67 -0.41 -3.96
N GLU A 122 23.08 0.76 -4.45
CA GLU A 122 23.10 1.99 -3.67
C GLU A 122 21.70 2.43 -3.23
N SER A 123 20.67 2.14 -4.03
CA SER A 123 19.28 2.39 -3.64
C SER A 123 18.76 1.38 -2.64
N TYR A 124 19.19 0.12 -2.77
CA TYR A 124 18.91 -0.90 -1.78
C TYR A 124 19.57 -0.57 -0.43
N ASP A 125 20.82 -0.12 -0.42
CA ASP A 125 21.53 0.26 0.81
C ASP A 125 20.94 1.51 1.49
N ALA A 126 20.24 2.36 0.73
CA ALA A 126 19.50 3.49 1.26
C ALA A 126 18.14 3.09 1.89
N TYR A 127 17.71 1.83 1.74
CA TYR A 127 16.56 1.30 2.46
C TYR A 127 16.82 1.35 3.96
N SER A 128 15.85 1.85 4.72
CA SER A 128 15.91 1.79 6.17
C SER A 128 14.58 1.35 6.77
N PHE A 129 14.66 0.61 7.87
CA PHE A 129 13.53 0.01 8.56
C PHE A 129 13.68 0.30 10.05
N HIS A 130 12.72 1.04 10.62
CA HIS A 130 12.75 1.54 11.99
C HIS A 130 11.50 1.16 12.77
#